data_AF-A0A4R6N7W5-F1
#
_entry.id   AF-A0A4R6N7W5-F1
#
_cell.length_a   1.000
_cell.length_b   1.000
_cell.length_c   1.000
_cell.angle_alpha   90.00
_cell.angle_beta   90.00
_cell.angle_gamma   90.00
#
_symmetry.space_group_name_H-M   'P 1'
#
loop_
_entity.id
_entity.type
_entity.pdbx_description
1 polymer ?
#
loop_
_entity_poly.entity_id
_entity_poly.type
_entity_poly.pdbx_seq_one_letter_code
_entity_poly.pdbx_strand_id
1 'polypeptide(L)'
;MHSNALSIKRGWGQVLMGTALLWGATSVAAQNSAPRIGAILPQSWPSPSQAQEMHEGMLLALNTLPISPTPTLVLMDSGCDAAKAELAAKALVAAKVDIVLGGFCVVGAAPAVLEQAGIPMVSGNAERFALGDLVLQTGRVGPRVAEATAATLRRETGLRVTAGGACWMDFAPELSSKFDAALCPTLSPDRSRWPEVEGLYTAAFRKPFTASAARGYAAMELGLAYVKKRRGGARPAAALAEARQTQTLLGPVPLGDAATPQQAMQLLLSARMPRLAPRETQALNALLKAKACAAAAATDSEPKWRDQPFELASCQSGRQQLAAR
;
A
#
# COMPACT_ATOMS: atom_id res chain seq x y z
N MET A 1 -39.87 73.24 26.94
CA MET A 1 -40.82 72.56 26.05
C MET A 1 -40.70 71.07 26.26
N HIS A 2 -41.76 70.48 26.83
CA HIS A 2 -42.27 69.10 26.74
C HIS A 2 -41.27 67.93 26.86
N SER A 3 -41.47 66.86 27.64
CA SER A 3 -42.50 66.44 28.61
C SER A 3 -42.00 65.10 29.19
N ASN A 4 -42.16 64.91 30.51
CA ASN A 4 -42.65 63.74 31.28
C ASN A 4 -42.43 62.31 30.71
N ALA A 5 -42.15 61.23 31.45
CA ALA A 5 -42.57 60.75 32.78
C ALA A 5 -41.69 59.53 33.15
N LEU A 6 -41.18 59.35 34.38
CA LEU A 6 -41.80 58.71 35.57
C LEU A 6 -42.11 57.20 35.43
N SER A 7 -41.44 56.35 36.23
CA SER A 7 -42.02 55.28 37.10
C SER A 7 -40.91 54.31 37.60
N ILE A 8 -40.40 54.41 38.83
CA ILE A 8 -40.80 53.71 40.09
C ILE A 8 -40.56 52.18 40.10
N LYS A 9 -39.63 51.72 40.98
CA LYS A 9 -39.72 50.67 42.04
C LYS A 9 -38.33 50.01 42.25
N ARG A 10 -37.59 50.25 43.36
CA ARG A 10 -37.66 49.68 44.73
C ARG A 10 -37.53 48.14 44.81
N GLY A 11 -36.54 47.71 45.62
CA GLY A 11 -36.50 46.40 46.31
C GLY A 11 -35.19 45.64 46.03
N TRP A 12 -34.18 45.71 46.89
CA TRP A 12 -33.99 44.87 48.09
C TRP A 12 -33.73 43.39 47.79
N GLY A 13 -32.48 42.99 48.04
CA GLY A 13 -32.19 41.79 48.84
C GLY A 13 -31.82 40.50 48.11
N GLN A 14 -30.85 39.83 48.73
CA GLN A 14 -30.55 38.38 48.71
C GLN A 14 -29.42 37.89 47.80
N VAL A 15 -28.25 37.80 48.45
CA VAL A 15 -27.38 36.61 48.56
C VAL A 15 -27.90 35.37 47.83
N LEU A 16 -27.14 34.87 46.86
CA LEU A 16 -27.04 33.45 46.56
C LEU A 16 -25.59 33.13 46.14
N MET A 17 -24.88 32.44 47.04
CA MET A 17 -23.73 31.61 46.70
C MET A 17 -24.18 30.58 45.65
N GLY A 18 -23.69 30.72 44.43
CA GLY A 18 -23.93 29.81 43.33
C GLY A 18 -22.72 28.92 43.09
N THR A 19 -22.83 27.69 43.56
CA THR A 19 -22.11 26.49 43.14
C THR A 19 -21.81 26.46 41.63
N ALA A 20 -20.53 26.56 41.25
CA ALA A 20 -20.06 26.11 39.94
C ALA A 20 -19.32 24.78 40.11
N LEU A 21 -20.12 23.71 40.09
CA LEU A 21 -19.73 22.32 40.03
C LEU A 21 -18.95 22.03 38.73
N LEU A 22 -17.80 21.36 38.91
CA LEU A 22 -17.24 20.29 38.07
C LEU A 22 -17.76 20.18 36.63
N TRP A 23 -17.08 20.84 35.69
CA TRP A 23 -17.05 20.44 34.28
C TRP A 23 -15.60 20.11 33.91
N GLY A 24 -15.17 18.89 34.25
CA GLY A 24 -13.79 18.47 34.04
C GLY A 24 -13.57 16.98 34.17
N ALA A 25 -14.50 16.15 33.69
CA ALA A 25 -14.33 14.70 33.71
C ALA A 25 -15.12 14.00 32.61
N THR A 26 -14.92 14.38 31.35
CA THR A 26 -15.40 13.57 30.22
C THR A 26 -14.30 13.50 29.17
N SER A 27 -13.44 12.46 29.25
CA SER A 27 -12.73 11.86 28.09
C SER A 27 -11.75 10.72 28.44
N VAL A 28 -11.70 10.17 29.66
CA VAL A 28 -10.77 9.05 29.95
C VAL A 28 -11.32 7.69 29.47
N ALA A 29 -12.63 7.58 29.17
CA ALA A 29 -13.25 6.30 28.81
C ALA A 29 -12.98 5.82 27.36
N ALA A 30 -12.48 6.68 26.46
CA ALA A 30 -12.25 6.31 25.04
C ALA A 30 -10.94 5.56 24.80
N GLN A 31 -10.06 5.42 25.80
CA GLN A 31 -8.72 4.81 25.64
C GLN A 31 -8.70 3.28 25.83
N ASN A 32 -9.81 2.67 26.26
CA ASN A 32 -9.85 1.25 26.62
C ASN A 32 -10.40 0.31 25.53
N SER A 33 -11.01 0.81 24.46
CA SER A 33 -11.41 -0.07 23.35
C SER A 33 -10.20 -0.46 22.50
N ALA A 34 -10.17 -1.73 22.08
CA ALA A 34 -9.20 -2.20 21.10
C ALA A 34 -9.37 -1.39 19.79
N PRO A 35 -8.28 -0.88 19.18
CA PRO A 35 -8.35 -0.20 17.89
C PRO A 35 -8.92 -1.15 16.83
N ARG A 36 -9.53 -0.58 15.79
CA ARG A 36 -10.13 -1.36 14.69
C ARG A 36 -9.37 -1.04 13.41
N ILE A 37 -8.75 -2.04 12.82
CA ILE A 37 -8.09 -1.93 11.52
C ILE A 37 -9.02 -2.54 10.48
N GLY A 38 -9.36 -1.76 9.44
CA GLY A 38 -10.08 -2.28 8.29
C GLY A 38 -9.11 -2.89 7.29
N ALA A 39 -9.52 -3.95 6.59
CA ALA A 39 -8.77 -4.51 5.49
C ALA A 39 -9.69 -4.82 4.31
N ILE A 40 -9.33 -4.31 3.12
CA ILE A 40 -10.04 -4.57 1.86
C ILE A 40 -9.17 -5.51 1.02
N LEU A 41 -9.57 -6.77 0.92
CA LEU A 41 -8.83 -7.83 0.21
C LEU A 41 -9.63 -8.34 -1.01
N PRO A 42 -8.96 -8.88 -2.04
CA PRO A 42 -9.63 -9.49 -3.21
C PRO A 42 -10.05 -10.94 -2.94
N GLN A 43 -10.91 -11.16 -1.95
CA GLN A 43 -11.25 -12.51 -1.44
C GLN A 43 -12.01 -13.38 -2.45
N SER A 44 -12.86 -12.79 -3.28
CA SER A 44 -13.63 -13.55 -4.29
C SER A 44 -12.92 -13.71 -5.64
N TRP A 45 -12.08 -12.75 -6.04
CA TRP A 45 -11.40 -12.74 -7.34
C TRP A 45 -10.21 -11.76 -7.30
N PRO A 46 -9.08 -12.01 -8.01
CA PRO A 46 -8.81 -13.14 -8.90
C PRO A 46 -8.36 -14.44 -8.23
N SER A 47 -7.91 -14.39 -6.97
CA SER A 47 -7.43 -15.58 -6.28
C SER A 47 -7.79 -15.54 -4.79
N PRO A 48 -8.76 -16.37 -4.35
CA PRO A 48 -9.09 -16.51 -2.94
C PRO A 48 -7.90 -16.98 -2.08
N SER A 49 -7.01 -17.82 -2.62
CA SER A 49 -5.83 -18.29 -1.89
C SER A 49 -4.85 -17.16 -1.59
N GLN A 50 -4.56 -16.30 -2.57
CA GLN A 50 -3.68 -15.15 -2.38
C GLN A 50 -4.28 -14.13 -1.39
N ALA A 51 -5.61 -13.92 -1.44
CA ALA A 51 -6.29 -13.08 -0.45
C ALA A 51 -6.20 -13.67 0.96
N GLN A 52 -6.30 -15.00 1.09
CA GLN A 52 -6.13 -15.68 2.36
C GLN A 52 -4.68 -15.57 2.87
N GLU A 53 -3.68 -15.71 2.00
CA GLU A 53 -2.26 -15.52 2.36
C GLU A 53 -2.00 -14.08 2.84
N MET A 54 -2.54 -13.07 2.14
CA MET A 54 -2.49 -11.67 2.60
C MET A 54 -3.11 -11.51 3.99
N HIS A 55 -4.27 -12.10 4.23
CA HIS A 55 -4.92 -12.06 5.54
C HIS A 55 -4.06 -12.76 6.62
N GLU A 56 -3.52 -13.94 6.34
CA GLU A 56 -2.62 -14.65 7.25
C GLU A 56 -1.37 -13.83 7.58
N GLY A 57 -0.78 -13.15 6.60
CA GLY A 57 0.32 -12.21 6.83
C GLY A 57 -0.05 -11.05 7.77
N MET A 58 -1.26 -10.49 7.64
CA MET A 58 -1.76 -9.47 8.56
C MET A 58 -1.95 -10.02 9.98
N LEU A 59 -2.51 -11.22 10.12
CA LEU A 59 -2.68 -11.87 11.42
C LEU A 59 -1.33 -12.18 12.08
N LEU A 60 -0.34 -12.59 11.30
CA LEU A 60 1.01 -12.81 11.82
C LEU A 60 1.59 -11.53 12.42
N ALA A 61 1.53 -10.41 11.70
CA ALA A 61 2.00 -9.11 12.20
C ALA A 61 1.24 -8.68 13.46
N LEU A 62 -0.10 -8.84 13.48
CA LEU A 62 -0.93 -8.55 14.66
C LEU A 62 -0.52 -9.35 15.91
N ASN A 63 -0.13 -10.61 15.71
CA ASN A 63 0.21 -11.52 16.80
C ASN A 63 1.68 -11.45 17.25
N THR A 64 2.56 -10.94 16.40
CA THR A 64 4.01 -10.95 16.64
C THR A 64 4.58 -9.58 16.98
N LEU A 65 3.90 -8.48 16.62
CA LEU A 65 4.39 -7.12 16.87
C LEU A 65 3.78 -6.53 18.15
N PRO A 66 4.59 -5.86 18.98
CA PRO A 66 4.15 -5.41 20.30
C PRO A 66 3.18 -4.23 20.22
N ILE A 67 1.91 -4.50 20.51
CA ILE A 67 0.85 -3.50 20.67
C ILE A 67 -0.19 -3.98 21.70
N SER A 68 -0.69 -3.09 22.55
CA SER A 68 -1.69 -3.45 23.56
C SER A 68 -2.73 -2.35 23.78
N PRO A 69 -4.02 -2.72 23.90
CA PRO A 69 -4.61 -3.98 23.43
C PRO A 69 -4.38 -4.22 21.94
N THR A 70 -4.33 -5.50 21.56
CA THR A 70 -4.23 -5.94 20.16
C THR A 70 -5.41 -5.39 19.36
N PRO A 71 -5.17 -4.69 18.23
CA PRO A 71 -6.25 -4.25 17.35
C PRO A 71 -7.09 -5.40 16.83
N THR A 72 -8.37 -5.14 16.58
CA THR A 72 -9.26 -6.05 15.86
C THR A 72 -9.17 -5.79 14.36
N LEU A 73 -9.27 -6.84 13.55
CA LEU A 73 -9.25 -6.75 12.09
C LEU A 73 -10.67 -6.91 11.53
N VAL A 74 -11.12 -5.96 10.71
CA VAL A 74 -12.41 -6.00 10.01
C VAL A 74 -12.15 -6.19 8.53
N LEU A 75 -12.54 -7.34 7.98
CA LEU A 75 -12.31 -7.67 6.57
C LEU A 75 -13.50 -7.31 5.69
N MET A 76 -13.20 -6.80 4.50
CA MET A 76 -14.14 -6.58 3.42
C MET A 76 -13.58 -7.14 2.11
N ASP A 77 -14.45 -7.69 1.28
CA ASP A 77 -14.09 -8.19 -0.05
C ASP A 77 -14.23 -7.08 -1.10
N SER A 78 -13.19 -6.90 -1.91
CA SER A 78 -13.23 -6.06 -3.10
C SER A 78 -13.56 -6.84 -4.37
N GLY A 79 -13.30 -8.15 -4.42
CA GLY A 79 -13.38 -8.95 -5.66
C GLY A 79 -12.62 -8.35 -6.85
N CYS A 80 -11.60 -7.53 -6.56
CA CYS A 80 -10.94 -6.67 -7.52
C CYS A 80 -11.83 -5.81 -8.41
N ASP A 81 -12.99 -5.40 -7.89
CA ASP A 81 -13.93 -4.51 -8.55
C ASP A 81 -13.95 -3.13 -7.89
N ALA A 82 -13.94 -2.07 -8.70
CA ALA A 82 -13.83 -0.70 -8.21
C ALA A 82 -15.06 -0.26 -7.39
N ALA A 83 -16.27 -0.69 -7.78
CA ALA A 83 -17.50 -0.35 -7.08
C ALA A 83 -17.61 -1.13 -5.76
N LYS A 84 -17.25 -2.41 -5.76
CA LYS A 84 -17.14 -3.22 -4.53
C LYS A 84 -16.11 -2.64 -3.56
N ALA A 85 -14.95 -2.19 -4.05
CA ALA A 85 -13.94 -1.53 -3.20
C ALA A 85 -14.48 -0.25 -2.55
N GLU A 86 -15.26 0.55 -3.28
CA GLU A 86 -15.92 1.75 -2.72
C GLU A 86 -16.97 1.38 -1.66
N LEU A 87 -17.80 0.37 -1.92
CA LEU A 87 -18.78 -0.13 -0.95
C LEU A 87 -18.10 -0.68 0.31
N ALA A 88 -17.01 -1.44 0.15
CA ALA A 88 -16.18 -1.92 1.24
C ALA A 88 -15.64 -0.75 2.09
N ALA A 89 -15.15 0.32 1.47
CA ALA A 89 -14.69 1.51 2.18
C ALA A 89 -15.83 2.17 2.98
N LYS A 90 -17.02 2.33 2.39
CA LYS A 90 -18.20 2.87 3.11
C LYS A 90 -18.60 2.00 4.31
N ALA A 91 -18.53 0.67 4.15
CA ALA A 91 -18.81 -0.26 5.24
C ALA A 91 -17.78 -0.16 6.38
N LEU A 92 -16.49 0.05 6.04
CA LEU A 92 -15.43 0.26 7.03
C LEU A 92 -15.55 1.61 7.76
N VAL A 93 -15.97 2.67 7.05
CA VAL A 93 -16.33 3.97 7.67
C VAL A 93 -17.46 3.76 8.68
N ALA A 94 -18.53 3.06 8.30
CA ALA A 94 -19.64 2.74 9.20
C ALA A 94 -19.19 1.88 10.39
N ALA A 95 -18.20 1.00 10.20
CA ALA A 95 -17.58 0.21 11.25
C ALA A 95 -16.61 1.01 12.14
N LYS A 96 -16.39 2.30 11.88
CA LYS A 96 -15.50 3.18 12.68
C LYS A 96 -14.09 2.62 12.84
N VAL A 97 -13.49 2.17 11.73
CA VAL A 97 -12.09 1.75 11.74
C VAL A 97 -11.14 2.96 11.85
N ASP A 98 -9.99 2.76 12.46
CA ASP A 98 -8.97 3.79 12.69
C ASP A 98 -8.08 4.02 11.46
N ILE A 99 -7.91 2.98 10.64
CA ILE A 99 -7.09 2.93 9.43
C ILE A 99 -7.55 1.78 8.54
N VAL A 100 -7.37 1.91 7.23
CA VAL A 100 -7.68 0.85 6.26
C VAL A 100 -6.42 0.36 5.55
N LEU A 101 -6.25 -0.96 5.47
CA LEU A 101 -5.27 -1.64 4.63
C LEU A 101 -5.98 -2.10 3.36
N GLY A 102 -5.48 -1.79 2.17
CA GLY A 102 -6.22 -2.16 0.97
C GLY A 102 -5.57 -1.79 -0.33
N GLY A 103 -6.39 -1.70 -1.39
CA GLY A 103 -5.92 -1.31 -2.71
C GLY A 103 -5.01 -2.32 -3.37
N PHE A 104 -5.00 -3.58 -2.90
CA PHE A 104 -4.05 -4.61 -3.36
C PHE A 104 -4.15 -4.92 -4.85
N CYS A 105 -5.30 -4.74 -5.48
CA CYS A 105 -5.48 -5.04 -6.91
C CYS A 105 -6.31 -3.97 -7.66
N VAL A 106 -7.30 -3.37 -6.99
CA VAL A 106 -8.04 -2.19 -7.44
C VAL A 106 -8.38 -1.34 -6.22
N VAL A 107 -8.60 -0.05 -6.45
CA VAL A 107 -8.89 0.92 -5.39
C VAL A 107 -10.20 1.69 -5.68
N GLY A 108 -10.49 1.98 -6.95
CA GLY A 108 -11.70 2.72 -7.32
C GLY A 108 -11.75 4.07 -6.61
N ALA A 109 -12.93 4.44 -6.09
CA ALA A 109 -13.13 5.64 -5.28
C ALA A 109 -12.87 5.43 -3.76
N ALA A 110 -12.42 4.24 -3.33
CA ALA A 110 -12.19 3.94 -1.92
C ALA A 110 -11.28 4.97 -1.20
N PRO A 111 -10.15 5.45 -1.78
CA PRO A 111 -9.31 6.44 -1.10
C PRO A 111 -10.06 7.75 -0.82
N ALA A 112 -10.86 8.23 -1.78
CA ALA A 112 -11.65 9.45 -1.62
C ALA A 112 -12.73 9.30 -0.53
N VAL A 113 -13.41 8.14 -0.47
CA VAL A 113 -14.39 7.83 0.58
C VAL A 113 -13.73 7.87 1.98
N LEU A 114 -12.56 7.26 2.10
CA LEU A 114 -11.83 7.21 3.37
C LEU A 114 -11.28 8.58 3.77
N GLU A 115 -10.74 9.34 2.81
CA GLU A 115 -10.25 10.70 3.01
C GLU A 115 -11.36 11.64 3.49
N GLN A 116 -12.55 11.58 2.88
CA GLN A 116 -13.72 12.34 3.33
C GLN A 116 -14.15 12.00 4.77
N ALA A 117 -13.91 10.76 5.21
CA ALA A 117 -14.15 10.31 6.57
C ALA A 117 -12.96 10.60 7.52
N GLY A 118 -11.85 11.15 7.02
CA GLY A 118 -10.63 11.38 7.79
C GLY A 118 -9.90 10.09 8.21
N ILE A 119 -10.17 8.98 7.51
CA ILE A 119 -9.57 7.67 7.78
C ILE A 119 -8.38 7.46 6.83
N PRO A 120 -7.16 7.25 7.35
CA PRO A 120 -6.02 6.96 6.49
C PRO A 120 -6.10 5.59 5.83
N MET A 121 -5.36 5.46 4.73
CA MET A 121 -5.24 4.22 3.98
C MET A 121 -3.78 3.82 3.77
N VAL A 122 -3.46 2.56 4.03
CA VAL A 122 -2.25 1.90 3.54
C VAL A 122 -2.62 1.15 2.27
N SER A 123 -2.15 1.64 1.13
CA SER A 123 -2.27 0.97 -0.15
C SER A 123 -1.15 -0.07 -0.30
N GLY A 124 -1.54 -1.32 -0.46
CA GLY A 124 -0.64 -2.43 -0.77
C GLY A 124 -0.11 -2.42 -2.21
N ASN A 125 -0.45 -1.40 -3.00
CA ASN A 125 -0.18 -1.31 -4.43
C ASN A 125 0.80 -0.16 -4.73
N ALA A 126 1.81 -0.45 -5.55
CA ALA A 126 2.94 0.44 -5.83
C ALA A 126 2.63 1.51 -6.90
N GLU A 127 1.53 1.40 -7.64
CA GLU A 127 1.12 2.40 -8.64
C GLU A 127 -0.39 2.46 -8.75
N ARG A 128 -0.91 3.68 -8.93
CA ARG A 128 -1.96 4.02 -9.92
C ARG A 128 -2.47 5.44 -9.77
N PHE A 129 -2.17 6.13 -8.67
CA PHE A 129 -2.76 7.44 -8.38
C PHE A 129 -1.77 8.38 -7.72
N ALA A 130 -2.01 9.69 -7.89
CA ALA A 130 -1.39 10.70 -7.05
C ALA A 130 -1.77 10.41 -5.59
N LEU A 131 -0.77 10.38 -4.73
CA LEU A 131 -0.95 10.15 -3.31
C LEU A 131 -1.62 11.38 -2.70
N GLY A 132 -2.79 11.17 -2.07
CA GLY A 132 -3.35 12.15 -1.13
C GLY A 132 -2.60 12.08 0.20
N ASP A 133 -2.72 13.11 1.03
CA ASP A 133 -1.97 13.24 2.30
C ASP A 133 -2.23 12.09 3.29
N LEU A 134 -3.39 11.43 3.17
CA LEU A 134 -3.83 10.33 4.02
C LEU A 134 -3.52 8.93 3.48
N VAL A 135 -2.78 8.81 2.38
CA VAL A 135 -2.42 7.52 1.77
C VAL A 135 -0.93 7.21 1.95
N LEU A 136 -0.63 6.02 2.47
CA LEU A 136 0.70 5.41 2.42
C LEU A 136 0.71 4.33 1.34
N GLN A 137 1.85 4.11 0.68
CA GLN A 137 2.03 3.05 -0.31
C GLN A 137 3.18 2.14 0.10
N THR A 138 3.00 0.81 0.00
CA THR A 138 4.07 -0.15 0.31
C THR A 138 5.03 -0.40 -0.86
N GLY A 139 4.95 0.38 -1.95
CA GLY A 139 5.81 0.23 -3.12
C GLY A 139 5.92 1.53 -3.94
N ARG A 140 6.93 1.61 -4.81
CA ARG A 140 7.34 2.86 -5.49
C ARG A 140 7.32 2.72 -7.02
N VAL A 141 6.19 3.01 -7.64
CA VAL A 141 6.13 3.27 -9.08
C VAL A 141 5.30 4.52 -9.29
N GLY A 142 5.89 5.53 -9.93
CA GLY A 142 5.21 6.81 -10.16
C GLY A 142 3.92 6.63 -10.98
N PRO A 143 2.92 7.52 -10.82
CA PRO A 143 1.67 7.41 -11.56
C PRO A 143 1.89 7.30 -13.07
N ARG A 144 1.29 6.29 -13.71
CA ARG A 144 1.36 6.02 -15.16
C ARG A 144 2.73 5.63 -15.68
N VAL A 145 3.73 5.47 -14.83
CA VAL A 145 5.08 5.07 -15.25
C VAL A 145 5.07 3.67 -15.86
N ALA A 146 4.36 2.69 -15.28
CA ALA A 146 4.30 1.35 -15.87
C ALA A 146 3.56 1.35 -17.21
N GLU A 147 2.45 2.08 -17.32
CA GLU A 147 1.69 2.16 -18.58
C GLU A 147 2.47 2.90 -19.68
N ALA A 148 3.15 4.00 -19.35
CA ALA A 148 4.00 4.71 -20.31
C ALA A 148 5.19 3.86 -20.78
N THR A 149 5.82 3.13 -19.85
CA THR A 149 6.91 2.18 -20.15
C THR A 149 6.39 1.03 -21.02
N ALA A 150 5.25 0.42 -20.66
CA ALA A 150 4.63 -0.64 -21.44
C ALA A 150 4.23 -0.17 -22.85
N ALA A 151 3.70 1.03 -23.00
CA ALA A 151 3.39 1.61 -24.30
C ALA A 151 4.64 1.78 -25.17
N THR A 152 5.75 2.21 -24.58
CA THR A 152 7.04 2.29 -25.27
C THR A 152 7.54 0.90 -25.68
N LEU A 153 7.50 -0.08 -24.78
CA LEU A 153 7.89 -1.45 -25.11
C LEU A 153 7.06 -2.01 -26.28
N ARG A 154 5.72 -1.89 -26.21
CA ARG A 154 4.81 -2.34 -27.28
C ARG A 154 5.16 -1.73 -28.63
N ARG A 155 5.35 -0.40 -28.66
CA ARG A 155 5.64 0.35 -29.90
C ARG A 155 6.97 -0.02 -30.54
N GLU A 156 8.02 -0.18 -29.75
CA GLU A 156 9.38 -0.35 -30.26
C GLU A 156 9.75 -1.82 -30.50
N THR A 157 9.22 -2.75 -29.70
CA THR A 157 9.63 -4.16 -29.71
C THR A 157 8.58 -5.10 -30.31
N GLY A 158 7.37 -4.60 -30.60
CA GLY A 158 6.26 -5.43 -31.07
C GLY A 158 5.66 -6.36 -30.00
N LEU A 159 6.17 -6.35 -28.76
CA LEU A 159 5.67 -7.22 -27.69
C LEU A 159 4.30 -6.79 -27.18
N ARG A 160 3.42 -7.76 -26.90
CA ARG A 160 2.19 -7.56 -26.15
C ARG A 160 2.51 -7.46 -24.66
N VAL A 161 2.80 -6.26 -24.18
CA VAL A 161 3.17 -6.03 -22.77
C VAL A 161 1.94 -5.71 -21.92
N THR A 162 1.84 -6.24 -20.70
CA THR A 162 0.86 -5.79 -19.68
C THR A 162 1.54 -5.05 -18.54
N ALA A 163 0.93 -3.97 -18.05
CA ALA A 163 1.37 -3.20 -16.88
C ALA A 163 0.29 -3.12 -15.79
N GLY A 164 -0.92 -3.64 -16.03
CA GLY A 164 -2.09 -3.44 -15.16
C GLY A 164 -2.72 -4.70 -14.57
N GLY A 165 -2.34 -5.91 -14.99
CA GLY A 165 -3.15 -7.11 -14.70
C GLY A 165 -2.49 -8.21 -13.87
N ALA A 166 -1.28 -8.62 -14.23
CA ALA A 166 -0.71 -9.88 -13.73
C ALA A 166 0.00 -9.71 -12.38
N CYS A 167 0.81 -8.66 -12.27
CA CYS A 167 1.82 -8.47 -11.23
C CYS A 167 1.35 -7.90 -9.90
N TRP A 168 0.13 -7.35 -9.90
CA TRP A 168 -0.31 -6.49 -8.81
C TRP A 168 -0.86 -7.27 -7.64
N MET A 169 -1.13 -8.56 -7.80
CA MET A 169 -1.56 -9.48 -6.73
C MET A 169 -0.36 -10.27 -6.20
N ASP A 170 0.44 -10.79 -7.11
CA ASP A 170 1.60 -11.60 -6.85
C ASP A 170 2.74 -11.06 -7.72
N PHE A 171 3.83 -10.62 -7.10
CA PHE A 171 4.97 -10.04 -7.81
C PHE A 171 5.73 -11.08 -8.66
N ALA A 172 5.30 -12.34 -8.64
CA ALA A 172 5.77 -13.42 -9.50
C ALA A 172 4.62 -14.01 -10.35
N PRO A 173 3.97 -13.23 -11.22
CA PRO A 173 2.76 -13.71 -11.86
C PRO A 173 3.07 -14.69 -12.99
N GLU A 174 2.21 -15.68 -13.15
CA GLU A 174 2.12 -16.43 -14.40
C GLU A 174 1.55 -15.52 -15.49
N LEU A 175 2.34 -15.29 -16.53
CA LEU A 175 1.92 -14.46 -17.65
C LEU A 175 0.90 -15.21 -18.49
N SER A 176 -0.30 -14.65 -18.66
CA SER A 176 -1.30 -15.24 -19.57
C SER A 176 -0.77 -15.32 -21.00
N SER A 177 -1.20 -16.31 -21.78
CA SER A 177 -0.81 -16.49 -23.19
C SER A 177 -1.16 -15.30 -24.11
N LYS A 178 -1.99 -14.36 -23.64
CA LYS A 178 -2.34 -13.13 -24.35
C LYS A 178 -1.22 -12.07 -24.34
N PHE A 179 -0.24 -12.22 -23.46
CA PHE A 179 0.86 -11.28 -23.30
C PHE A 179 2.20 -11.97 -23.56
N ASP A 180 3.14 -11.22 -24.13
CA ASP A 180 4.52 -11.66 -24.36
C ASP A 180 5.44 -11.18 -23.24
N ALA A 181 5.03 -10.13 -22.52
CA ALA A 181 5.73 -9.66 -21.33
C ALA A 181 4.78 -9.00 -20.31
N ALA A 182 5.23 -8.92 -19.06
CA ALA A 182 4.62 -8.08 -18.04
C ALA A 182 5.65 -7.15 -17.40
N LEU A 183 5.24 -5.93 -17.10
CA LEU A 183 5.94 -5.06 -16.16
C LEU A 183 5.28 -5.20 -14.80
N CYS A 184 6.05 -5.73 -13.85
CA CYS A 184 5.67 -5.78 -12.45
C CYS A 184 6.46 -4.75 -11.67
N PRO A 185 5.92 -4.15 -10.60
CA PRO A 185 6.77 -3.46 -9.64
C PRO A 185 7.77 -4.44 -9.03
N THR A 186 8.91 -3.93 -8.61
CA THR A 186 9.84 -4.69 -7.78
C THR A 186 9.45 -4.53 -6.31
N LEU A 187 9.66 -5.60 -5.57
CA LEU A 187 9.74 -5.54 -4.12
C LEU A 187 11.20 -5.30 -3.72
N SER A 188 11.40 -4.53 -2.65
CA SER A 188 12.71 -4.39 -2.01
C SER A 188 12.68 -5.06 -0.63
N PRO A 189 12.48 -6.40 -0.57
CA PRO A 189 12.27 -7.07 0.70
C PRO A 189 13.48 -6.90 1.61
N ASP A 190 13.20 -6.67 2.90
CA ASP A 190 14.22 -6.68 3.93
C ASP A 190 14.70 -8.12 4.14
N ARG A 191 15.80 -8.45 3.46
CA ARG A 191 16.39 -9.79 3.48
C ARG A 191 16.93 -10.20 4.85
N SER A 192 17.22 -9.24 5.73
CA SER A 192 17.68 -9.55 7.08
C SER A 192 16.53 -10.09 7.94
N ARG A 193 15.31 -9.59 7.72
CA ARG A 193 14.10 -9.98 8.46
C ARG A 193 13.32 -11.10 7.80
N TRP A 194 13.51 -11.31 6.49
CA TRP A 194 12.76 -12.30 5.73
C TRP A 194 12.77 -13.72 6.32
N PRO A 195 13.94 -14.32 6.66
CA PRO A 195 13.97 -15.69 7.18
C PRO A 195 13.23 -15.84 8.51
N GLU A 196 13.27 -14.82 9.36
CA GLU A 196 12.57 -14.81 10.64
C GLU A 196 11.05 -14.81 10.43
N VAL A 197 10.55 -13.88 9.60
CA VAL A 197 9.10 -13.79 9.32
C VAL A 197 8.60 -15.04 8.61
N GLU A 198 9.38 -15.58 7.67
CA GLU A 198 9.07 -16.84 6.99
C GLU A 198 8.98 -18.02 7.97
N GLY A 199 9.92 -18.11 8.93
CA GLY A 199 9.90 -19.13 9.97
C GLY A 199 8.67 -19.01 10.87
N LEU A 200 8.33 -17.80 11.31
CA LEU A 200 7.14 -17.53 12.11
C LEU A 200 5.84 -17.85 11.35
N TYR A 201 5.75 -17.46 10.08
CA TYR A 201 4.61 -17.76 9.22
C TYR A 201 4.42 -19.28 9.05
N THR A 202 5.50 -19.98 8.72
CA THR A 202 5.48 -21.44 8.51
C THR A 202 5.08 -22.17 9.79
N ALA A 203 5.58 -21.72 10.94
CA ALA A 203 5.20 -22.28 12.23
C ALA A 203 3.71 -22.06 12.55
N ALA A 204 3.19 -20.85 12.30
CA ALA A 204 1.82 -20.46 12.62
C ALA A 204 0.77 -21.10 11.70
N PHE A 205 1.00 -21.11 10.38
CA PHE A 205 0.00 -21.50 9.38
C PHE A 205 0.28 -22.82 8.69
N ARG A 206 1.44 -23.44 8.93
CA ARG A 206 1.86 -24.72 8.32
C ARG A 206 1.91 -24.67 6.79
N LYS A 207 2.29 -23.53 6.23
CA LYS A 207 2.39 -23.28 4.79
C LYS A 207 3.65 -22.45 4.48
N PRO A 208 4.20 -22.53 3.25
CA PRO A 208 5.30 -21.65 2.83
C PRO A 208 4.91 -20.17 2.88
N PHE A 209 5.88 -19.31 3.22
CA PHE A 209 5.67 -17.87 3.18
C PHE A 209 5.70 -17.38 1.73
N THR A 210 4.69 -16.60 1.34
CA THR A 210 4.52 -16.12 -0.05
C THR A 210 4.69 -14.61 -0.14
N ALA A 211 4.85 -14.10 -1.36
CA ALA A 211 4.82 -12.66 -1.60
C ALA A 211 3.49 -12.02 -1.16
N SER A 212 2.36 -12.72 -1.36
CA SER A 212 1.03 -12.30 -0.88
C SER A 212 1.01 -12.14 0.64
N ALA A 213 1.54 -13.12 1.38
CA ALA A 213 1.65 -13.04 2.84
C ALA A 213 2.56 -11.88 3.27
N ALA A 214 3.69 -11.67 2.60
CA ALA A 214 4.59 -10.56 2.89
C ALA A 214 3.92 -9.19 2.69
N ARG A 215 3.03 -9.03 1.70
CA ARG A 215 2.26 -7.80 1.48
C ARG A 215 1.27 -7.54 2.60
N GLY A 216 0.55 -8.57 3.02
CA GLY A 216 -0.35 -8.50 4.17
C GLY A 216 0.40 -8.08 5.43
N TYR A 217 1.53 -8.72 5.68
CA TYR A 217 2.41 -8.43 6.81
C TYR A 217 2.90 -6.97 6.78
N ALA A 218 3.50 -6.52 5.67
CA ALA A 218 4.02 -5.17 5.53
C ALA A 218 2.94 -4.08 5.62
N ALA A 219 1.76 -4.32 5.06
CA ALA A 219 0.64 -3.39 5.22
C ALA A 219 0.22 -3.27 6.69
N MET A 220 0.18 -4.39 7.41
CA MET A 220 -0.15 -4.39 8.84
C MET A 220 0.94 -3.73 9.69
N GLU A 221 2.23 -3.85 9.36
CA GLU A 221 3.29 -3.10 10.04
C GLU A 221 3.02 -1.60 10.06
N LEU A 222 2.59 -1.04 8.92
CA LEU A 222 2.22 0.37 8.79
C LEU A 222 0.94 0.70 9.57
N GLY A 223 -0.06 -0.17 9.51
CA GLY A 223 -1.28 -0.06 10.30
C GLY A 223 -1.00 0.02 11.80
N LEU A 224 -0.16 -0.89 12.29
CA LEU A 224 0.23 -0.96 13.70
C LEU A 224 1.11 0.22 14.12
N ALA A 225 2.04 0.66 13.27
CA ALA A 225 2.85 1.85 13.54
C ALA A 225 1.97 3.10 13.72
N TYR A 226 0.99 3.30 12.82
CA TYR A 226 0.02 4.39 12.93
C TYR A 226 -0.81 4.28 14.22
N VAL A 227 -1.42 3.12 14.47
CA VAL A 227 -2.27 2.90 15.66
C VAL A 227 -1.48 3.10 16.96
N LYS A 228 -0.25 2.59 17.04
CA LYS A 228 0.63 2.75 18.20
C LYS A 228 0.85 4.21 18.54
N LYS A 229 1.11 5.06 17.54
CA LYS A 229 1.29 6.51 17.75
C LYS A 229 0.00 7.22 18.10
N ARG A 230 -1.13 6.88 17.45
CA ARG A 230 -2.45 7.42 17.81
C ARG A 230 -2.80 7.15 19.26
N ARG A 231 -2.53 5.92 19.75
CA ARG A 231 -2.72 5.55 21.15
C ARG A 231 -1.79 6.30 22.11
N GLY A 232 -0.59 6.64 21.65
CA GLY A 232 0.34 7.52 22.37
C GLY A 232 -0.07 9.00 22.39
N GLY A 233 -1.26 9.36 21.88
CA GLY A 233 -1.78 10.72 21.87
C GLY A 233 -1.36 11.55 20.66
N ALA A 234 -0.69 10.95 19.66
CA ALA A 234 -0.31 11.68 18.46
C ALA A 234 -1.55 12.06 17.62
N ARG A 235 -1.50 13.25 17.02
CA ARG A 235 -2.48 13.68 16.01
C ARG A 235 -2.35 12.80 14.75
N PRO A 236 -3.43 12.62 13.95
CA PRO A 236 -3.41 11.76 12.76
C PRO A 236 -2.24 12.01 11.81
N ALA A 237 -1.97 13.27 11.46
CA ALA A 237 -0.86 13.62 10.56
C ALA A 237 0.51 13.21 11.12
N ALA A 238 0.75 13.40 12.43
CA ALA A 238 1.99 13.01 13.07
C ALA A 238 2.14 11.47 13.14
N ALA A 239 1.04 10.75 13.42
CA ALA A 239 1.03 9.29 13.41
C ALA A 239 1.29 8.73 12.00
N LEU A 240 0.77 9.35 10.95
CA LEU A 240 1.05 8.98 9.56
C LEU A 240 2.49 9.27 9.15
N ALA A 241 3.02 10.43 9.55
CA ALA A 241 4.40 10.80 9.27
C ALA A 241 5.38 9.79 9.89
N GLU A 242 5.12 9.33 11.12
CA GLU A 242 5.91 8.26 11.72
C GLU A 242 5.70 6.91 11.01
N ALA A 243 4.45 6.53 10.73
CA ALA A 243 4.18 5.28 10.03
C ALA A 243 4.95 5.21 8.70
N ARG A 244 5.08 6.34 7.99
CA ARG A 244 5.90 6.46 6.78
C ARG A 244 7.40 6.24 6.99
N GLN A 245 7.91 6.39 8.21
CA GLN A 245 9.31 6.10 8.54
C GLN A 245 9.55 4.62 8.89
N THR A 246 8.49 3.80 8.91
CA THR A 246 8.61 2.38 9.22
C THR A 246 9.34 1.65 8.10
N GLN A 247 10.38 0.91 8.48
CA GLN A 247 11.00 -0.08 7.60
C GLN A 247 10.14 -1.34 7.60
N THR A 248 9.37 -1.55 6.53
CA THR A 248 8.53 -2.76 6.42
C THR A 248 9.36 -3.94 5.93
N LEU A 249 8.80 -5.15 6.05
CA LEU A 249 9.36 -6.35 5.44
C LEU A 249 9.55 -6.22 3.92
N LEU A 250 8.74 -5.39 3.26
CA LEU A 250 8.85 -5.12 1.81
C LEU A 250 9.75 -3.92 1.47
N GLY A 251 10.43 -3.36 2.47
CA GLY A 251 11.33 -2.23 2.33
C GLY A 251 10.77 -0.92 2.92
N PRO A 252 11.46 0.20 2.66
CA PRO A 252 11.04 1.51 3.14
C PRO A 252 9.75 1.99 2.45
N VAL A 253 8.91 2.73 3.17
CA VAL A 253 7.74 3.39 2.60
C VAL A 253 8.19 4.59 1.77
N PRO A 254 7.81 4.69 0.48
CA PRO A 254 8.17 5.84 -0.35
C PRO A 254 7.53 7.14 0.13
N LEU A 255 8.25 8.25 -0.08
CA LEU A 255 7.65 9.59 -0.01
C LEU A 255 6.81 9.84 -1.26
N GLY A 256 5.74 10.63 -1.12
CA GLY A 256 4.75 10.77 -2.20
C GLY A 256 5.25 11.50 -3.45
N ASP A 257 6.31 12.28 -3.31
CA ASP A 257 6.96 13.08 -4.35
C ASP A 257 8.33 12.50 -4.79
N ALA A 258 8.75 11.37 -4.21
CA ALA A 258 10.06 10.81 -4.52
C ALA A 258 10.11 10.26 -5.96
N ALA A 259 11.17 10.59 -6.70
CA ALA A 259 11.37 10.13 -8.09
C ALA A 259 11.23 8.61 -8.25
N THR A 260 10.78 8.08 -9.39
CA THR A 260 10.69 6.60 -9.53
C THR A 260 12.11 5.99 -9.62
N PRO A 261 12.46 4.95 -8.83
CA PRO A 261 13.75 4.30 -8.93
C PRO A 261 13.99 3.70 -10.31
N GLN A 262 15.26 3.61 -10.74
CA GLN A 262 15.59 2.93 -11.99
C GLN A 262 15.22 1.43 -11.99
N GLN A 263 15.16 0.80 -10.81
CA GLN A 263 14.79 -0.59 -10.62
C GLN A 263 13.38 -0.72 -10.03
N ALA A 264 12.49 0.25 -10.28
CA ALA A 264 11.13 0.27 -9.74
C ALA A 264 10.25 -0.87 -10.28
N MET A 265 10.58 -1.37 -11.46
CA MET A 265 9.85 -2.46 -12.12
C MET A 265 10.79 -3.56 -12.62
N GLN A 266 10.22 -4.74 -12.79
CA GLN A 266 10.82 -5.86 -13.48
C GLN A 266 10.03 -6.15 -14.75
N LEU A 267 10.75 -6.37 -15.84
CA LEU A 267 10.20 -6.91 -17.08
C LEU A 267 10.32 -8.43 -17.03
N LEU A 268 9.16 -9.10 -16.97
CA LEU A 268 9.05 -10.54 -17.14
C LEU A 268 8.69 -10.84 -18.59
N LEU A 269 9.48 -11.72 -19.21
CA LEU A 269 9.22 -12.18 -20.56
C LEU A 269 8.54 -13.56 -20.51
N SER A 270 7.62 -13.80 -21.43
CA SER A 270 7.05 -15.12 -21.67
C SER A 270 8.16 -16.11 -22.05
N ALA A 271 8.02 -17.36 -21.62
CA ALA A 271 8.87 -18.45 -22.12
C ALA A 271 8.71 -18.68 -23.64
N ARG A 272 7.55 -18.30 -24.21
CA ARG A 272 7.27 -18.39 -25.64
C ARG A 272 7.24 -17.00 -26.24
N MET A 273 8.32 -16.63 -26.92
CA MET A 273 8.42 -15.36 -27.62
C MET A 273 7.67 -15.42 -28.97
N PRO A 274 6.97 -14.34 -29.35
CA PRO A 274 6.33 -14.27 -30.66
C PRO A 274 7.39 -14.17 -31.78
N ARG A 275 6.97 -14.45 -33.01
CA ARG A 275 7.78 -14.08 -34.19
C ARG A 275 7.63 -12.58 -34.40
N LEU A 276 8.75 -11.86 -34.31
CA LEU A 276 8.83 -10.41 -34.47
C LEU A 276 9.35 -10.06 -35.87
N ALA A 277 9.01 -8.86 -36.35
CA ALA A 277 9.62 -8.31 -37.57
C ALA A 277 11.13 -8.06 -37.34
N PRO A 278 11.95 -7.94 -38.40
CA PRO A 278 13.40 -7.73 -38.25
C PRO A 278 13.75 -6.49 -37.41
N ARG A 279 13.02 -5.38 -37.61
CA ARG A 279 13.20 -4.13 -36.85
C ARG A 279 12.88 -4.32 -35.36
N GLU A 280 11.78 -4.98 -35.05
CA GLU A 280 11.34 -5.25 -33.68
C GLU A 280 12.29 -6.21 -32.96
N THR A 281 12.79 -7.22 -33.68
CA THR A 281 13.82 -8.15 -33.19
C THR A 281 15.09 -7.39 -32.83
N GLN A 282 15.54 -6.48 -33.69
CA GLN A 282 16.72 -5.64 -33.41
C GLN A 282 16.49 -4.75 -32.18
N ALA A 283 15.31 -4.13 -32.07
CA ALA A 283 14.96 -3.29 -30.92
C ALA A 283 14.90 -4.09 -29.60
N LEU A 284 14.33 -5.30 -29.62
CA LEU A 284 14.31 -6.18 -28.47
C LEU A 284 15.73 -6.61 -28.06
N ASN A 285 16.58 -6.98 -29.01
CA ASN A 285 17.97 -7.34 -28.72
C ASN A 285 18.75 -6.16 -28.12
N ALA A 286 18.54 -4.94 -28.64
CA ALA A 286 19.14 -3.72 -28.08
C ALA A 286 18.66 -3.47 -26.64
N LEU A 287 17.37 -3.67 -26.37
CA LEU A 287 16.81 -3.59 -25.01
C LEU A 287 17.45 -4.62 -24.08
N LEU A 288 17.49 -5.90 -24.48
CA LEU A 288 18.04 -6.98 -23.68
C LEU A 288 19.52 -6.73 -23.35
N LYS A 289 20.29 -6.23 -24.33
CA LYS A 289 21.68 -5.82 -24.13
C LYS A 289 21.81 -4.64 -23.17
N ALA A 290 20.95 -3.62 -23.30
CA ALA A 290 20.96 -2.45 -22.43
C ALA A 290 20.56 -2.76 -20.98
N LYS A 291 19.71 -3.78 -20.78
CA LYS A 291 19.20 -4.20 -19.47
C LYS A 291 19.88 -5.45 -18.93
N ALA A 292 21.01 -5.86 -19.50
CA ALA A 292 21.78 -7.00 -19.02
C ALA A 292 22.27 -6.78 -17.58
N CYS A 293 22.36 -7.87 -16.82
CA CYS A 293 22.62 -7.82 -15.38
C CYS A 293 24.05 -7.33 -15.09
N ALA A 294 24.17 -6.13 -14.50
CA ALA A 294 25.31 -5.43 -13.86
C ALA A 294 26.78 -5.64 -14.30
N ALA A 295 27.20 -6.80 -14.79
CA ALA A 295 28.52 -7.05 -15.36
C ALA A 295 28.58 -6.85 -16.89
N ALA A 296 27.44 -6.85 -17.59
CA ALA A 296 27.36 -6.79 -19.06
C ALA A 296 26.53 -5.62 -19.60
N ALA A 297 26.09 -4.69 -18.75
CA ALA A 297 25.44 -3.47 -19.20
C ALA A 297 26.49 -2.63 -19.94
N ALA A 298 26.52 -2.77 -21.27
CA ALA A 298 27.48 -2.07 -22.10
C ALA A 298 27.34 -0.56 -21.86
N THR A 299 28.45 0.11 -21.57
CA THR A 299 28.54 1.57 -21.54
C THR A 299 28.05 2.20 -22.85
N ASP A 300 28.07 1.41 -23.94
CA ASP A 300 27.59 1.76 -25.29
C ASP A 300 26.14 1.31 -25.57
N SER A 301 25.36 1.00 -24.53
CA SER A 301 23.94 0.64 -24.70
C SER A 301 23.08 1.86 -25.03
N GLU A 302 22.01 1.65 -25.81
CA GLU A 302 21.10 2.73 -26.21
C GLU A 302 20.49 3.43 -24.98
N PRO A 303 20.71 4.75 -24.79
CA PRO A 303 20.24 5.49 -23.62
C PRO A 303 18.73 5.34 -23.39
N LYS A 304 17.95 5.29 -24.49
CA LYS A 304 16.49 5.15 -24.44
C LYS A 304 16.01 3.93 -23.66
N TRP A 305 16.80 2.85 -23.64
CA TRP A 305 16.50 1.64 -22.89
C TRP A 305 17.10 1.67 -21.51
N ARG A 306 18.37 2.07 -21.40
CA ARG A 306 19.10 2.14 -20.13
C ARG A 306 18.31 2.94 -19.09
N ASP A 307 17.79 4.08 -19.48
CA ASP A 307 17.18 5.06 -18.58
C ASP A 307 15.72 4.73 -18.22
N GLN A 308 15.14 3.66 -18.79
CA GLN A 308 13.80 3.20 -18.40
C GLN A 308 13.79 2.63 -16.98
N PRO A 309 12.73 2.84 -16.18
CA PRO A 309 12.67 2.45 -14.76
C PRO A 309 12.33 0.96 -14.54
N PHE A 310 12.99 0.07 -15.29
CA PHE A 310 12.86 -1.37 -15.12
C PHE A 310 14.18 -2.13 -15.29
N GLU A 311 14.23 -3.34 -14.74
CA GLU A 311 15.26 -4.35 -14.98
C GLU A 311 14.66 -5.66 -15.51
N LEU A 312 15.48 -6.57 -16.05
CA LEU A 312 15.01 -7.91 -16.45
C LEU A 312 14.85 -8.79 -15.20
N ALA A 313 13.75 -9.55 -15.11
CA ALA A 313 13.50 -10.45 -13.98
C ALA A 313 14.65 -11.46 -13.75
N SER A 314 15.29 -11.94 -14.83
CA SER A 314 16.46 -12.83 -14.76
C SER A 314 17.65 -12.23 -14.00
N CYS A 315 17.74 -10.89 -13.93
CA CYS A 315 18.80 -10.20 -13.19
C CYS A 315 18.58 -10.16 -11.69
N GLN A 316 17.34 -10.32 -11.24
CA GLN A 316 17.04 -10.46 -9.82
C GLN A 316 17.38 -11.86 -9.33
N SER A 317 17.02 -12.91 -10.09
CA SER A 317 17.30 -14.30 -9.73
C SER A 317 18.81 -14.57 -9.55
N GLY A 318 19.66 -14.01 -10.43
CA GLY A 318 21.11 -14.13 -10.32
C GLY A 318 21.71 -13.41 -9.11
N ARG A 319 21.20 -12.22 -8.76
CA ARG A 319 21.58 -11.50 -7.53
C ARG A 319 21.02 -12.16 -6.26
N GLN A 320 19.88 -12.85 -6.36
CA GLN A 320 19.29 -13.62 -5.25
C GLN A 320 20.15 -14.85 -4.90
N GLN A 321 20.72 -15.55 -5.89
CA GLN A 321 21.62 -16.68 -5.65
C GLN A 321 23.02 -16.27 -5.15
N LEU A 322 23.55 -15.14 -5.60
CA LEU A 322 24.89 -14.66 -5.21
C LEU A 322 24.94 -14.07 -3.80
N ALA A 323 23.84 -13.49 -3.30
CA ALA A 323 23.77 -12.91 -1.95
C ALA A 323 23.31 -13.90 -0.86
N ALA A 324 22.99 -15.15 -1.24
CA ALA A 324 22.68 -16.26 -0.34
C ALA A 324 23.90 -17.19 -0.11
N ARG A 325 25.08 -16.76 -0.57
CA ARG A 325 26.39 -17.36 -0.33
C ARG A 325 27.23 -16.37 0.47
#